data_AF-A0A3D1G0F4-F1
#
_entry.id   AF-A0A3D1G0F4-F1
#
_cell.length_a   1.000
_cell.length_b   1.000
_cell.length_c   1.000
_cell.angle_alpha   90.00
_cell.angle_beta   90.00
_cell.angle_gamma   90.00
#
_symmetry.space_group_name_H-M   'P 1'
#
loop_
_entity.id
_entity.type
_entity.pdbx_description
1 polymer ?
#
loop_
_entity_poly.entity_id
_entity_poly.type
_entity_poly.pdbx_seq_one_letter_code
_entity_poly.pdbx_strand_id
1 'polypeptide(L)'
;KLNGTAITMLIYLAYFVLRNSIDDPRKRARISGVYNIFAFVMMIVFIGILPRMTDSLHPGNGGNPGFNSYDLDNRLRLVFYPAVLGWILVGTWIASLRYRLRTLEE
;
A
#
# COMPACT_ATOMS: atom_id res chain seq x y z
N LYS A 1 15.60 8.31 -5.78
CA LYS A 1 14.18 8.45 -5.36
C LYS A 1 13.23 8.04 -6.47
N LEU A 2 13.23 8.69 -7.63
CA LEU A 2 12.31 8.38 -8.75
C LEU A 2 12.40 6.94 -9.30
N ASN A 3 13.61 6.38 -9.41
CA ASN A 3 13.79 5.01 -9.91
C ASN A 3 13.08 3.96 -9.03
N GLY A 4 13.11 4.12 -7.70
CA GLY A 4 12.41 3.21 -6.78
C GLY A 4 10.89 3.29 -6.92
N THR A 5 10.36 4.49 -7.13
CA THR A 5 8.93 4.70 -7.44
C THR A 5 8.57 4.07 -8.78
N ALA A 6 9.38 4.27 -9.82
CA ALA A 6 9.16 3.68 -11.15
C ALA A 6 9.15 2.14 -11.09
N ILE A 7 10.12 1.53 -10.42
CA ILE A 7 10.17 0.07 -10.23
C ILE A 7 8.94 -0.42 -9.46
N THR A 8 8.54 0.29 -8.40
CA THR A 8 7.33 -0.05 -7.63
C THR A 8 6.08 -0.02 -8.52
N MET A 9 5.94 1.00 -9.37
CA MET A 9 4.82 1.08 -10.32
C MET A 9 4.84 -0.10 -11.29
N LEU A 10 6.01 -0.47 -11.83
CA LEU A 10 6.14 -1.63 -12.71
C LEU A 10 5.75 -2.94 -12.01
N ILE A 11 6.10 -3.11 -10.73
CA ILE A 11 5.69 -4.28 -9.94
C ILE A 11 4.16 -4.35 -9.82
N TYR A 12 3.48 -3.25 -9.53
CA TYR A 12 2.02 -3.23 -9.47
C TYR A 12 1.35 -3.38 -10.84
N LEU A 13 1.96 -2.88 -11.92
CA LEU A 13 1.48 -3.16 -13.27
C LEU A 13 1.57 -4.66 -13.59
N ALA A 14 2.70 -5.29 -13.27
CA ALA A 14 2.88 -6.74 -13.41
C ALA A 14 1.91 -7.54 -12.54
N TYR A 15 1.59 -7.06 -11.33
CA TYR A 15 0.54 -7.64 -10.49
C TYR A 15 -0.82 -7.71 -11.20
N PHE A 16 -1.25 -6.61 -11.84
CA PHE A 16 -2.52 -6.59 -12.56
C PHE A 16 -2.52 -7.53 -13.76
N VAL A 17 -1.42 -7.57 -14.53
CA VAL A 17 -1.26 -8.50 -15.65
C VAL A 17 -1.34 -9.95 -15.16
N LEU A 18 -0.58 -10.31 -14.13
CA LEU A 18 -0.56 -11.65 -13.54
C LEU A 18 -1.93 -12.06 -12.99
N ARG A 19 -2.62 -11.15 -12.30
CA ARG A 19 -3.95 -11.42 -11.73
C ARG A 19 -4.99 -11.67 -12.82
N ASN A 20 -4.91 -10.94 -13.93
CA ASN A 20 -5.86 -11.07 -15.04
C ASN A 20 -5.55 -12.26 -15.95
N SER A 21 -4.32 -12.79 -15.96
CA SER A 21 -3.91 -13.93 -16.77
C SER A 21 -4.26 -15.30 -16.17
N ILE A 22 -4.93 -15.35 -15.01
CA ILE A 22 -5.28 -16.59 -14.32
C ILE A 22 -6.80 -16.77 -14.34
N ASP A 23 -7.26 -17.82 -15.03
CA ASP A 23 -8.69 -18.12 -15.18
C ASP A 23 -9.30 -18.71 -13.91
N ASP A 24 -8.63 -19.70 -13.29
CA ASP A 24 -9.12 -20.36 -12.08
C ASP A 24 -9.21 -19.35 -10.92
N PRO A 25 -10.43 -19.08 -10.39
CA PRO A 25 -10.64 -18.10 -9.34
C PRO A 25 -9.87 -18.38 -8.05
N ARG A 26 -9.75 -19.66 -7.64
CA ARG A 26 -9.05 -20.05 -6.40
C ARG A 26 -7.56 -19.88 -6.56
N LYS A 27 -7.02 -20.32 -7.71
CA LYS A 27 -5.60 -20.16 -8.04
C LYS A 27 -5.23 -18.67 -8.15
N ARG A 28 -6.07 -17.87 -8.82
CA ARG A 28 -5.93 -16.41 -8.93
C ARG A 28 -5.86 -15.76 -7.56
N ALA A 29 -6.82 -16.07 -6.67
CA ALA A 29 -6.83 -15.49 -5.32
C ALA A 29 -5.54 -15.80 -4.54
N ARG A 30 -5.07 -17.05 -4.59
CA ARG A 30 -3.85 -17.47 -3.89
C ARG A 30 -2.60 -16.79 -4.45
N ILE A 31 -2.38 -16.88 -5.77
CA ILE A 31 -1.17 -16.36 -6.42
C ILE A 31 -1.13 -14.83 -6.34
N SER A 32 -2.25 -14.15 -6.61
CA SER A 32 -2.32 -12.70 -6.46
C SER A 32 -2.13 -12.27 -5.01
N GLY A 33 -2.65 -13.01 -4.03
CA GLY A 33 -2.40 -12.71 -2.62
C GLY A 33 -0.90 -12.70 -2.28
N VAL A 34 -0.19 -13.76 -2.65
CA VAL A 34 1.27 -13.87 -2.43
C VAL A 34 2.04 -12.77 -3.15
N TYR A 35 1.73 -12.51 -4.42
CA TYR A 35 2.39 -11.44 -5.18
C TYR A 35 2.17 -10.07 -4.54
N ASN A 36 0.96 -9.78 -4.05
CA ASN A 36 0.65 -8.49 -3.45
C ASN A 36 1.45 -8.26 -2.15
N ILE A 37 1.60 -9.29 -1.31
CA ILE A 37 2.45 -9.20 -0.11
C ILE A 37 3.89 -8.86 -0.51
N PHE A 38 4.42 -9.55 -1.53
CA PHE A 38 5.76 -9.26 -2.05
C PHE A 38 5.85 -7.83 -2.60
N ALA A 39 4.91 -7.40 -3.42
CA ALA A 39 4.86 -6.05 -4.00
C ALA A 39 4.83 -4.96 -2.93
N PHE A 40 4.05 -5.15 -1.86
CA PHE A 40 3.97 -4.23 -0.74
C PHE A 40 5.30 -4.13 0.03
N VAL A 41 5.94 -5.26 0.32
CA VAL A 41 7.27 -5.27 0.96
C VAL A 41 8.31 -4.57 0.07
N MET A 42 8.33 -4.88 -1.23
CA MET A 42 9.25 -4.25 -2.18
C MET A 42 9.02 -2.74 -2.31
N MET A 43 7.77 -2.27 -2.26
CA MET A 43 7.46 -0.83 -2.21
C MET A 43 8.12 -0.15 -1.00
N ILE A 44 8.01 -0.75 0.19
CA ILE A 44 8.66 -0.21 1.40
C ILE A 44 10.17 -0.17 1.21
N VAL A 45 10.75 -1.23 0.65
CA VAL A 45 12.20 -1.29 0.37
C VAL A 45 12.61 -0.20 -0.61
N PHE A 46 11.93 -0.05 -1.74
CA PHE A 46 12.35 0.87 -2.81
C PHE A 46 12.09 2.34 -2.53
N ILE A 47 11.01 2.65 -1.82
CA ILE A 47 10.61 4.04 -1.54
C ILE A 47 11.07 4.47 -0.13
N GLY A 48 10.98 3.57 0.85
CA GLY A 48 11.27 3.88 2.25
C GLY A 48 12.72 3.63 2.66
N ILE A 49 13.34 2.55 2.19
CA ILE A 49 14.67 2.11 2.66
C ILE A 49 15.78 2.57 1.70
N LEU A 50 15.72 2.15 0.44
CA LEU A 50 16.78 2.35 -0.54
C LEU A 50 17.20 3.82 -0.72
N PRO A 51 16.29 4.81 -0.77
CA PRO A 51 16.69 6.21 -0.90
C PRO A 51 17.40 6.78 0.32
N ARG A 52 17.32 6.12 1.47
CA ARG A 52 17.99 6.50 2.72
C ARG A 52 19.36 5.82 2.86
N MET A 53 19.68 4.85 2.01
CA MET A 53 21.02 4.26 1.91
C MET A 53 21.97 5.09 1.04
N THR A 54 21.45 6.11 0.35
CA THR A 54 22.22 7.01 -0.51
C THR A 54 22.12 8.43 0.03
N ASP A 55 23.25 9.07 0.29
CA ASP A 55 23.27 10.46 0.71
C ASP A 55 22.71 11.37 -0.39
N SER A 56 21.87 12.33 0.01
CA SER A 56 21.37 13.37 -0.86
C SER A 56 21.73 14.71 -0.25
N LEU A 57 22.16 15.66 -1.08
CA LEU A 57 22.53 17.02 -0.68
C LEU A 57 21.34 17.85 -0.15
N HIS A 58 20.12 17.31 -0.15
CA HIS A 58 18.94 18.00 0.36
C HIS A 58 18.98 18.09 1.91
N PRO A 59 18.84 19.28 2.51
CA PRO A 59 18.72 19.44 3.95
C PRO A 59 17.56 18.60 4.50
N GLY A 60 17.80 17.79 5.55
CA GLY A 60 16.78 16.90 6.12
C GLY A 60 16.73 15.49 5.53
N ASN A 61 17.71 15.09 4.71
CA ASN A 61 17.79 13.71 4.18
C ASN A 61 18.33 12.67 5.18
N GLY A 62 18.82 13.10 6.35
CA GLY A 62 19.22 12.22 7.46
C GLY A 62 18.16 12.19 8.56
N GLY A 63 17.83 10.99 9.06
CA GLY A 63 16.90 10.79 10.18
C GLY A 63 15.68 9.92 9.86
N ASN A 64 14.77 9.78 10.83
CA ASN A 64 13.51 9.05 10.68
C ASN A 64 12.33 10.05 10.58
N PRO A 65 11.91 10.46 9.37
CA PRO A 65 10.86 11.46 9.17
C PRO A 65 9.46 11.02 9.64
N GLY A 66 9.31 9.80 10.17
CA GLY A 66 8.05 9.35 10.78
C GLY A 66 8.05 9.38 12.31
N PHE A 67 9.18 9.72 12.95
CA PHE A 67 9.37 9.61 14.40
C PHE A 67 10.07 10.84 15.01
N ASN A 68 10.06 11.99 14.36
CA ASN A 68 10.42 13.22 15.06
C ASN A 68 9.27 13.59 16.02
N SER A 69 9.61 13.83 17.28
CA SER A 69 8.68 14.24 18.35
C SER A 69 7.91 15.54 18.06
N TYR A 70 8.26 16.24 16.98
CA TYR A 70 7.66 17.50 16.52
C TYR A 70 6.67 17.36 15.34
N ASP A 71 6.50 16.18 14.73
CA ASP A 71 5.85 16.11 13.41
C ASP A 71 4.30 16.06 13.43
N LEU A 72 3.66 15.73 14.55
CA LEU A 72 2.19 15.60 14.60
C LEU A 72 1.56 16.44 15.73
N ASP A 73 1.21 17.68 15.38
CA ASP A 73 0.42 18.60 16.21
C ASP A 73 -0.85 17.90 16.74
N ASN A 74 -1.17 18.10 18.02
CA ASN A 74 -2.37 17.53 18.64
C ASN A 74 -3.66 17.91 17.91
N ARG A 75 -3.72 19.06 17.23
CA ARG A 75 -4.87 19.47 16.41
C ARG A 75 -5.03 18.61 15.16
N LEU A 76 -3.94 18.19 14.52
CA LEU A 76 -3.97 17.32 13.34
C LEU A 76 -4.47 15.91 13.68
N ARG A 77 -4.25 15.45 14.92
CA ARG A 77 -4.74 14.15 15.39
C ARG A 77 -6.26 14.04 15.38
N LEU A 78 -6.96 15.14 15.64
CA LEU A 78 -8.43 15.22 15.60
C LEU A 78 -9.00 15.02 14.19
N VAL A 79 -8.17 15.16 13.15
CA VAL A 79 -8.57 14.90 11.75
C VAL A 79 -8.03 13.54 11.30
N PHE A 80 -6.76 13.25 11.62
CA PHE A 80 -6.09 12.03 11.19
C PHE A 80 -6.78 10.75 11.66
N TYR A 81 -7.06 10.61 12.96
CA TYR A 81 -7.64 9.38 13.48
C TYR A 81 -9.08 9.14 12.99
N PRO A 82 -9.98 10.15 12.97
CA PRO A 82 -11.28 9.99 12.34
C PRO A 82 -11.21 9.65 10.85
N ALA A 83 -10.26 10.23 10.10
CA ALA A 83 -10.06 9.89 8.70
C ALA A 83 -9.63 8.43 8.51
N VAL A 84 -8.69 7.94 9.33
CA VAL A 84 -8.26 6.52 9.32
C VAL A 84 -9.45 5.60 9.62
N LEU A 85 -10.23 5.91 10.66
CA LEU A 85 -11.46 5.16 10.97
C LEU A 85 -12.46 5.21 9.81
N GLY A 86 -12.65 6.37 9.19
CA GLY A 86 -13.50 6.53 8.00
C GLY A 86 -13.07 5.62 6.86
N TRP A 87 -11.78 5.55 6.54
CA TRP A 87 -11.25 4.65 5.51
C TRP A 87 -11.45 3.17 5.85
N ILE A 88 -11.26 2.78 7.12
CA ILE A 88 -11.53 1.41 7.58
C ILE A 88 -13.02 1.09 7.40
N LEU A 89 -13.92 1.97 7.85
CA LEU A 89 -15.36 1.77 7.76
C LEU A 89 -15.81 1.67 6.29
N VAL A 90 -15.35 2.57 5.42
CA VAL A 90 -15.65 2.52 3.98
C VAL A 90 -15.13 1.22 3.36
N GLY A 91 -13.92 0.79 3.70
CA GLY A 91 -13.35 -0.47 3.24
C GLY A 91 -14.17 -1.69 3.68
N THR A 92 -14.57 -1.75 4.95
CA THR A 92 -15.43 -2.82 5.48
C THR A 92 -16.83 -2.81 4.85
N TRP A 93 -17.40 -1.64 4.61
CA TRP A 93 -18.68 -1.49 3.93
C TRP A 93 -18.63 -2.04 2.51
N ILE A 94 -17.62 -1.65 1.71
CA ILE A 94 -17.43 -2.18 0.35
C ILE A 94 -17.22 -3.70 0.38
N ALA A 95 -16.43 -4.22 1.33
CA ALA A 95 -16.22 -5.66 1.48
C ALA A 95 -17.54 -6.39 1.80
N SER A 96 -18.37 -5.83 2.68
CA SER A 96 -19.69 -6.39 3.02
C SER A 96 -20.63 -6.43 1.81
N LEU A 97 -20.66 -5.39 0.98
CA LEU A 97 -21.45 -5.34 -0.25
C LEU A 97 -21.01 -6.41 -1.24
N ARG A 98 -19.69 -6.56 -1.46
CA ARG A 98 -19.16 -7.59 -2.34
C ARG A 98 -19.45 -9.01 -1.86
N TYR A 99 -19.41 -9.23 -0.54
CA TYR A 99 -19.76 -10.53 0.04
C TYR A 99 -21.23 -10.87 -0.24
N ARG A 100 -22.16 -9.94 0.07
CA ARG A 100 -23.59 -10.14 -0.15
C ARG A 100 -23.93 -10.38 -1.63
N LEU A 101 -23.31 -9.64 -2.55
CA LEU A 101 -23.51 -9.84 -3.99
C LEU A 101 -23.12 -11.25 -4.43
N ARG A 102 -21.97 -11.76 -3.98
CA ARG A 102 -21.54 -13.13 -4.32
C ARG A 102 -22.47 -14.19 -3.77
N THR A 103 -22.97 -14.02 -2.54
CA THR A 103 -23.94 -14.95 -1.95
C THR A 103 -25.28 -14.97 -2.67
N LEU A 104 -25.63 -13.91 -3.42
CA LEU A 104 -26.85 -13.87 -4.24
C LEU A 104 -26.65 -14.42 -5.66
N GLU A 105 -25.41 -14.48 -6.13
CA GLU A 105 -25.04 -15.05 -7.44
C GLU A 105 -24.85 -16.58 -7.39
N GLU A 106 -24.61 -17.14 -6.20
CA GLU A 106 -24.59 -18.59 -5.92
C GLU A 106 -26.00 -19.15 -5.65
#